data_AF-A0A7W7QB90-F1
#
_entry.id   AF-A0A7W7QB90-F1
#
_cell.length_a   1.000
_cell.length_b   1.000
_cell.length_c   1.000
_cell.angle_alpha   90.00
_cell.angle_beta   90.00
_cell.angle_gamma   90.00
#
_symmetry.space_group_name_H-M   'P 1'
#
loop_
_entity.id
_entity.type
_entity.pdbx_description
1 polymer ?
#
loop_
_entity_poly.entity_id
_entity_poly.type
_entity_poly.pdbx_seq_one_letter_code
_entity_poly.pdbx_strand_id
1 'polypeptide(L)'
;MNDARSIALRHSRLGETALHPKIADARLAALHLRLAASMFTGIGDVIGHARTVPHLARALTLNGHAAEALSELAAIEQAVHDYGSVGYLADLCTALAVDELKASTPGWPHRERATQAGVRKEAVRLKEKNAQHRP
;
A
#
# COMPACT_ATOMS: atom_id res chain seq x y z
N MET A 1 -20.59 27.93 -10.89
CA MET A 1 -20.61 27.21 -9.60
C MET A 1 -19.87 25.90 -9.79
N ASN A 2 -18.78 25.64 -9.05
CA ASN A 2 -18.20 24.30 -9.03
C ASN A 2 -19.15 23.42 -8.21
N ASP A 3 -19.69 22.36 -8.80
CA ASP A 3 -20.43 21.35 -8.03
C ASP A 3 -19.47 20.57 -7.10
N ALA A 4 -20.02 20.00 -6.03
CA ALA A 4 -19.23 19.29 -5.03
C ALA A 4 -18.39 18.15 -5.63
N ARG A 5 -18.93 17.48 -6.67
CA ARG A 5 -18.23 16.43 -7.42
C ARG A 5 -16.96 16.97 -8.10
N SER A 6 -17.03 18.13 -8.74
CA SER A 6 -15.88 18.78 -9.39
C SER A 6 -14.79 19.15 -8.38
N ILE A 7 -15.16 19.56 -7.17
CA ILE A 7 -14.20 19.85 -6.11
C ILE A 7 -13.53 18.55 -5.63
N ALA A 8 -14.31 17.50 -5.37
CA ALA A 8 -13.77 16.19 -4.99
C ALA A 8 -12.77 15.65 -6.02
N LEU A 9 -13.09 15.75 -7.32
CA LEU A 9 -12.20 15.36 -8.41
C LEU A 9 -10.88 16.15 -8.44
N ARG A 10 -10.90 17.45 -8.12
CA ARG A 10 -9.68 18.25 -8.03
C ARG A 10 -8.79 17.76 -6.89
N HIS A 11 -9.37 17.47 -5.73
CA HIS A 11 -8.63 16.90 -4.61
C HIS A 11 -8.04 15.53 -4.95
N SER A 12 -8.79 14.63 -5.62
CA SER A 12 -8.26 13.33 -6.06
C SER A 12 -7.02 13.52 -6.94
N ARG A 13 -7.12 14.37 -7.96
CA ARG A 13 -6.01 14.63 -8.90
C ARG A 13 -4.79 15.25 -8.24
N LEU A 14 -4.98 16.18 -7.30
CA LEU A 14 -3.87 16.76 -6.53
C LEU A 14 -3.17 15.69 -5.70
N GLY A 15 -3.93 14.82 -5.05
CA GLY A 15 -3.38 13.73 -4.27
C GLY A 15 -2.62 12.70 -5.11
N GLU A 16 -3.17 12.32 -6.26
CA GLU A 16 -2.51 11.44 -7.23
C GLU A 16 -1.22 12.06 -7.79
N THR A 17 -1.24 13.38 -8.05
CA THR A 17 -0.06 14.12 -8.50
C THR A 17 1.03 14.10 -7.43
N ALA A 18 0.68 14.27 -6.14
CA ALA A 18 1.63 14.19 -5.04
C ALA A 18 2.27 12.79 -4.88
N LEU A 19 1.57 11.72 -5.29
CA LEU A 19 2.13 10.35 -5.35
C LEU A 19 3.08 10.11 -6.53
N HIS A 20 3.17 11.03 -7.49
CA HIS A 20 4.08 10.89 -8.61
C HIS A 20 5.53 10.78 -8.10
N PRO A 21 6.38 9.88 -8.63
CA PRO A 21 7.74 9.65 -8.11
C PRO A 21 8.64 10.89 -8.04
N LYS A 22 8.38 11.90 -8.89
CA LYS A 22 9.10 13.17 -8.88
C LYS A 22 8.72 14.09 -7.71
N ILE A 23 7.52 13.92 -7.14
CA ILE A 23 7.05 14.71 -6.00
C ILE A 23 7.23 13.88 -4.72
N ALA A 24 6.71 12.64 -4.73
CA ALA A 24 6.85 11.66 -3.67
C ALA A 24 6.40 12.16 -2.27
N ASP A 25 5.45 13.09 -2.23
CA ASP A 25 4.90 13.62 -0.98
C ASP A 25 3.68 12.80 -0.57
N ALA A 26 3.96 11.69 0.12
CA ALA A 26 2.92 10.78 0.59
C ALA A 26 1.97 11.45 1.61
N ARG A 27 2.44 12.42 2.40
CA ARG A 27 1.62 13.09 3.42
C ARG A 27 0.61 14.03 2.76
N LEU A 28 1.08 14.84 1.83
CA LEU A 28 0.21 15.72 1.04
C LEU A 28 -0.80 14.91 0.21
N ALA A 29 -0.35 13.79 -0.37
CA ALA A 29 -1.23 12.87 -1.06
C ALA A 29 -2.36 12.37 -0.17
N ALA A 30 -2.04 11.84 1.02
CA ALA A 30 -3.02 11.33 1.96
C ALA A 30 -4.04 12.41 2.37
N LEU A 31 -3.60 13.64 2.61
CA LEU A 31 -4.48 14.75 2.95
C LEU A 31 -5.50 15.05 1.85
N HIS A 32 -5.05 15.21 0.60
CA HIS A 32 -5.95 15.49 -0.52
C HIS A 32 -6.89 14.32 -0.83
N LEU A 33 -6.39 13.07 -0.75
CA LEU A 33 -7.17 11.89 -1.06
C LEU A 33 -8.22 11.58 0.01
N ARG A 34 -7.93 11.78 1.32
CA ARG A 34 -8.94 11.68 2.38
C ARG A 34 -10.06 12.70 2.19
N LEU A 35 -9.72 13.93 1.83
CA LEU A 35 -10.71 14.97 1.57
C LEU A 35 -11.58 14.62 0.35
N ALA A 36 -10.98 14.15 -0.75
CA ALA A 36 -11.75 13.68 -1.91
C ALA A 36 -12.68 12.51 -1.55
N ALA A 37 -12.17 11.51 -0.82
CA ALA A 37 -12.93 10.34 -0.40
C ALA A 37 -14.14 10.74 0.46
N SER A 38 -13.95 11.63 1.46
CA SER A 38 -15.06 12.09 2.31
C SER A 38 -16.09 12.91 1.55
N MET A 39 -15.66 13.70 0.57
CA MET A 39 -16.57 14.45 -0.30
C MET A 39 -17.40 13.53 -1.18
N PHE A 40 -16.80 12.50 -1.79
CA PHE A 40 -17.53 11.51 -2.59
C PHE A 40 -18.56 10.76 -1.75
N THR A 41 -18.20 10.35 -0.53
CA THR A 41 -19.14 9.76 0.43
C THR A 41 -20.27 10.73 0.75
N GLY A 42 -19.96 12.00 1.04
CA GLY A 42 -20.94 13.02 1.39
C GLY A 42 -21.97 13.33 0.30
N ILE A 43 -21.62 13.12 -0.97
CA ILE A 43 -22.53 13.30 -2.12
C ILE A 43 -23.12 11.98 -2.64
N GLY A 44 -22.82 10.85 -2.00
CA GLY A 44 -23.30 9.52 -2.42
C GLY A 44 -22.68 9.00 -3.73
N ASP A 45 -21.53 9.52 -4.16
CA ASP A 45 -20.83 9.09 -5.37
C ASP A 45 -19.93 7.89 -5.09
N VAL A 46 -20.54 6.72 -5.02
CA VAL A 46 -19.88 5.44 -4.72
C VAL A 46 -18.73 5.15 -5.71
N ILE A 47 -18.92 5.47 -6.99
CA ILE A 47 -17.91 5.23 -8.03
C ILE A 47 -16.72 6.16 -7.84
N GLY A 48 -16.97 7.45 -7.55
CA GLY A 48 -15.91 8.41 -7.23
C GLY A 48 -15.09 7.97 -6.03
N HIS A 49 -15.77 7.55 -4.96
CA HIS A 49 -15.13 7.05 -3.74
C HIS A 49 -14.27 5.80 -4.02
N ALA A 50 -14.82 4.79 -4.68
CA ALA A 50 -14.12 3.54 -5.02
C ALA A 50 -12.88 3.75 -5.91
N ARG A 51 -12.86 4.79 -6.75
CA ARG A 51 -11.70 5.14 -7.58
C ARG A 51 -10.60 5.84 -6.79
N THR A 52 -10.95 6.63 -5.78
CA THR A 52 -9.98 7.40 -4.97
C THR A 52 -9.30 6.55 -3.91
N VAL A 53 -10.02 5.61 -3.30
CA VAL A 53 -9.54 4.82 -2.16
C VAL A 53 -8.27 4.00 -2.45
N PRO A 54 -8.05 3.38 -3.62
CA PRO A 54 -6.78 2.69 -3.91
C PRO A 54 -5.56 3.62 -3.87
N HIS A 55 -5.71 4.85 -4.35
CA HIS A 55 -4.65 5.86 -4.24
C HIS A 55 -4.45 6.31 -2.79
N LEU A 56 -5.54 6.46 -2.03
CA LEU A 56 -5.47 6.77 -0.59
C LEU A 56 -4.74 5.67 0.17
N ALA A 57 -5.10 4.40 -0.04
CA ALA A 57 -4.47 3.24 0.57
C ALA A 57 -2.97 3.17 0.27
N ARG A 58 -2.57 3.48 -0.97
CA ARG A 58 -1.15 3.64 -1.33
C ARG A 58 -0.47 4.74 -0.54
N ALA A 59 -1.09 5.93 -0.44
CA ALA A 59 -0.55 7.04 0.34
C ALA A 59 -0.42 6.69 1.83
N LEU A 60 -1.43 6.04 2.41
CA LEU A 60 -1.44 5.58 3.81
C LEU A 60 -0.33 4.56 4.06
N THR A 61 -0.16 3.59 3.16
CA THR A 61 0.92 2.59 3.24
C THR A 61 2.31 3.24 3.24
N LEU A 62 2.54 4.21 2.36
CA LEU A 62 3.80 4.97 2.30
C LEU A 62 4.06 5.82 3.56
N ASN A 63 3.00 6.22 4.25
CA ASN A 63 3.09 6.92 5.54
C ASN A 63 3.18 5.98 6.75
N GLY A 64 3.20 4.65 6.55
CA GLY A 64 3.24 3.67 7.64
C GLY A 64 1.88 3.37 8.29
N HIS A 65 0.77 3.83 7.70
CA HIS A 65 -0.60 3.60 8.17
C HIS A 65 -1.24 2.40 7.46
N ALA A 66 -0.58 1.24 7.48
CA ALA A 66 -1.02 0.05 6.75
C ALA A 66 -2.39 -0.48 7.20
N ALA A 67 -2.68 -0.47 8.49
CA ALA A 67 -3.98 -0.91 9.01
C ALA A 67 -5.14 -0.03 8.54
N GLU A 68 -4.91 1.29 8.46
CA GLU A 68 -5.90 2.22 7.93
C GLU A 68 -6.09 2.01 6.42
N ALA A 69 -5.01 1.83 5.66
CA ALA A 69 -5.08 1.52 4.23
C ALA A 69 -5.97 0.30 3.94
N LEU A 70 -5.84 -0.76 4.74
CA LEU A 70 -6.65 -1.97 4.60
C LEU A 70 -8.11 -1.75 4.97
N SER A 71 -8.37 -0.97 6.01
CA SER A 71 -9.74 -0.61 6.42
C SER A 71 -10.46 0.16 5.30
N GLU A 72 -9.77 1.11 4.68
CA GLU A 72 -10.30 1.86 3.53
C GLU A 72 -10.56 0.95 2.32
N LEU A 73 -9.63 0.04 2.00
CA LEU A 73 -9.79 -0.92 0.91
C LEU A 73 -10.97 -1.88 1.13
N ALA A 74 -11.15 -2.38 2.35
CA ALA A 74 -12.29 -3.23 2.69
C ALA A 74 -13.63 -2.49 2.54
N ALA A 75 -13.68 -1.19 2.85
CA ALA A 75 -14.90 -0.39 2.73
C ALA A 75 -15.40 -0.24 1.28
N ILE A 76 -14.53 -0.40 0.28
CA ILE A 76 -14.90 -0.30 -1.14
C ILE A 76 -15.09 -1.65 -1.83
N GLU A 77 -14.89 -2.77 -1.13
CA GLU A 77 -14.85 -4.11 -1.74
C GLU A 77 -16.12 -4.41 -2.53
N GLN A 78 -17.28 -4.22 -1.93
CA GLN A 78 -18.57 -4.45 -2.60
C GLN A 78 -18.75 -3.52 -3.82
N ALA A 79 -18.36 -2.24 -3.69
CA ALA A 79 -18.48 -1.29 -4.80
C ALA A 79 -17.57 -1.65 -5.98
N VAL A 80 -16.36 -2.16 -5.71
CA VAL A 80 -15.44 -2.65 -6.73
C VAL A 80 -15.94 -3.96 -7.33
N HIS A 81 -16.62 -4.82 -6.56
CA HIS A 81 -17.28 -6.01 -7.08
C HIS A 81 -18.40 -5.66 -8.06
N ASP A 82 -19.20 -4.64 -7.73
CA ASP A 82 -20.39 -4.29 -8.52
C ASP A 82 -20.06 -3.43 -9.74
N TYR A 83 -19.02 -2.59 -9.67
CA TYR A 83 -18.71 -1.57 -10.69
C TYR A 83 -17.25 -1.54 -11.16
N GLY A 84 -16.36 -2.32 -10.55
CA GLY A 84 -14.93 -2.32 -10.84
C GLY A 84 -14.59 -3.09 -12.11
N SER A 85 -13.43 -2.77 -12.68
CA SER A 85 -12.84 -3.65 -13.70
C SER A 85 -12.18 -4.85 -13.03
N VAL A 86 -12.02 -5.95 -13.78
CA VAL A 86 -11.32 -7.16 -13.30
C VAL A 86 -9.91 -6.85 -12.78
N GLY A 87 -9.22 -5.85 -13.36
CA GLY A 87 -7.93 -5.40 -12.88
C GLY A 87 -7.98 -4.75 -11.49
N TYR A 88 -8.96 -3.86 -11.26
CA TYR A 88 -9.17 -3.25 -9.93
C TYR A 88 -9.53 -4.30 -8.87
N LEU A 89 -10.33 -5.29 -9.24
CA LEU A 89 -10.66 -6.42 -8.37
C LEU A 89 -9.42 -7.25 -8.02
N ALA A 90 -8.58 -7.57 -8.99
CA ALA A 90 -7.37 -8.35 -8.77
C ALA A 90 -6.38 -7.62 -7.85
N ASP A 91 -6.18 -6.31 -8.05
CA ASP A 91 -5.29 -5.50 -7.22
C ASP A 91 -5.79 -5.41 -5.77
N LEU A 92 -7.11 -5.22 -5.57
CA LEU A 92 -7.75 -5.19 -4.26
C LEU A 92 -7.60 -6.53 -3.52
N CYS A 93 -7.97 -7.64 -4.16
CA CYS A 93 -7.87 -8.97 -3.57
C CYS A 93 -6.42 -9.33 -3.21
N THR A 94 -5.45 -8.93 -4.04
CA THR A 94 -4.03 -9.16 -3.74
C THR A 94 -3.60 -8.40 -2.50
N ALA A 95 -4.00 -7.13 -2.35
CA ALA A 95 -3.67 -6.33 -1.17
C ALA A 95 -4.25 -6.92 0.12
N LEU A 96 -5.52 -7.36 0.08
CA LEU A 96 -6.21 -7.96 1.22
C LEU A 96 -5.63 -9.32 1.61
N ALA A 97 -5.36 -10.21 0.63
CA ALA A 97 -4.81 -11.54 0.89
C ALA A 97 -3.39 -11.51 1.47
N VAL A 98 -2.55 -10.54 1.06
CA VAL A 98 -1.20 -10.37 1.63
C VAL A 98 -1.26 -10.00 3.11
N ASP A 99 -2.24 -9.20 3.53
CA ASP A 99 -2.39 -8.85 4.94
C ASP A 99 -2.87 -10.04 5.77
N GLU A 100 -3.82 -10.80 5.27
CA GLU A 100 -4.29 -12.02 5.92
C GLU A 100 -3.13 -13.03 6.13
N LEU A 101 -2.28 -13.19 5.11
CA LEU A 101 -1.05 -14.01 5.23
C LEU A 101 -0.05 -13.45 6.25
N LYS A 102 0.04 -12.12 6.42
CA LYS A 102 0.90 -11.53 7.46
C LYS A 102 0.33 -11.76 8.84
N ALA A 103 -0.99 -11.59 9.01
CA ALA A 103 -1.69 -11.83 10.26
C ALA A 103 -1.55 -13.29 10.73
N SER A 104 -1.51 -14.24 9.80
CA SER A 104 -1.30 -15.65 10.12
C SER A 104 0.10 -16.00 10.66
N THR A 105 1.01 -15.02 10.81
CA THR A 105 2.37 -15.15 11.36
C THR A 105 3.11 -16.41 10.88
N PRO A 106 3.35 -16.54 9.56
CA PRO A 106 3.92 -17.77 9.01
C PRO A 106 5.35 -17.99 9.53
N GLY A 107 5.71 -19.23 9.86
CA GLY A 107 7.00 -19.55 10.51
C GLY A 107 8.22 -19.57 9.59
N TRP A 108 8.03 -19.52 8.26
CA TRP A 108 9.14 -19.60 7.29
C TRP A 108 10.12 -18.42 7.31
N PRO A 109 9.74 -17.13 7.56
CA PRO A 109 10.68 -16.01 7.62
C PRO A 109 11.65 -16.09 8.81
N HIS A 110 11.24 -16.75 9.90
CA HIS A 110 12.13 -17.02 11.04
C HIS A 110 13.18 -18.08 10.69
N ARG A 111 12.76 -19.17 10.04
CA ARG A 111 13.67 -20.22 9.57
C ARG A 111 14.68 -19.67 8.57
N GLU A 112 14.22 -18.87 7.60
CA GLU A 112 15.10 -18.31 6.58
C GLU A 112 16.16 -17.37 7.19
N ARG A 113 15.78 -16.48 8.12
CA ARG A 113 16.73 -15.62 8.83
C ARG A 113 17.77 -16.43 9.62
N ALA A 114 17.36 -17.52 10.25
CA ALA A 114 18.28 -18.42 10.96
C ALA A 114 19.29 -19.06 9.99
N THR A 115 18.83 -19.55 8.84
CA THR A 115 19.69 -20.10 7.79
C THR A 115 20.67 -19.07 7.27
N GLN A 116 20.21 -17.86 6.92
CA GLN A 116 21.07 -16.78 6.44
C GLN A 116 22.11 -16.35 7.48
N ALA A 117 21.75 -16.32 8.76
CA ALA A 117 22.69 -16.04 9.84
C ALA A 117 23.77 -17.14 9.94
N GLY A 118 23.41 -18.41 9.75
CA GLY A 118 24.35 -19.53 9.65
C GLY A 118 25.34 -19.36 8.49
N VAL A 119 24.82 -19.05 7.30
CA VAL A 119 25.65 -18.82 6.10
C VAL A 119 26.62 -17.64 6.30
N ARG A 120 26.17 -16.54 6.90
CA ARG A 120 27.05 -15.39 7.21
C ARG A 120 28.18 -15.77 8.17
N LYS A 121 27.89 -16.56 9.21
CA LYS A 121 28.92 -17.05 10.15
C LYS A 121 29.94 -17.94 9.45
N GLU A 122 29.49 -18.83 8.58
CA GLU A 122 30.37 -19.72 7.83
C GLU A 122 31.27 -18.95 6.86
N ALA A 123 30.70 -17.97 6.14
CA ALA A 123 31.46 -17.12 5.23
C ALA A 123 32.57 -16.33 5.95
N VAL A 124 32.30 -15.83 7.16
CA VAL A 124 33.31 -15.17 8.00
C VAL A 124 34.42 -16.16 8.40
N ARG A 125 34.05 -17.36 8.87
CA ARG A 125 35.03 -18.40 9.27
C ARG A 125 35.94 -18.80 8.10
N LEU A 126 35.38 -18.98 6.91
CA LEU A 126 36.15 -19.30 5.71
C LEU A 126 37.10 -18.15 5.32
N LYS A 127 36.67 -16.90 5.47
CA LYS A 127 37.50 -15.71 5.22
C LYS A 127 38.69 -15.65 6.19
N GLU A 128 38.48 -15.91 7.47
CA GLU A 128 39.53 -15.97 8.50
C GLU A 128 40.51 -17.10 8.22
N LYS A 129 40.01 -18.31 7.91
CA LYS A 129 40.84 -19.47 7.56
C LYS A 129 41.69 -19.21 6.31
N ASN A 130 41.13 -18.58 5.28
CA ASN A 130 41.88 -18.22 4.07
C ASN A 130 42.92 -17.13 4.32
N ALA A 131 42.66 -16.19 5.24
CA ALA A 131 43.65 -15.18 5.63
C ALA A 131 44.85 -15.79 6.36
N GLN A 132 44.63 -16.85 7.15
CA GLN A 132 45.70 -17.59 7.84
C GLN A 132 46.54 -18.49 6.93
N HIS A 133 45.99 -18.90 5.77
CA HIS A 133 46.68 -19.76 4.79
C HIS A 133 47.34 -18.99 3.63
N ARG A 134 47.32 -17.65 3.63
CA ARG A 134 47.98 -16.83 2.61
C ARG A 134 49.41 -16.53 3.09
N PRO A 135 50.48 -17.03 2.42
CA PRO A 135 51.87 -16.77 2.79
C PRO A 135 52.28 -15.30 2.61
#